data_AF-A0A969NBL0-F1
#
_entry.id   AF-A0A969NBL0-F1
#
_cell.length_a   1.000
_cell.length_b   1.000
_cell.length_c   1.000
_cell.angle_alpha   90.00
_cell.angle_beta   90.00
_cell.angle_gamma   90.00
#
_symmetry.space_group_name_H-M   'P 1'
#
loop_
_entity.id
_entity.type
_entity.pdbx_description
1 polymer ?
#
loop_
_entity_poly.entity_id
_entity_poly.type
_entity_poly.pdbx_seq_one_letter_code
_entity_poly.pdbx_strand_id
1 'polypeptide(L)'
;MVRKYFENIPVAFISIKPSLARWNVNDRIKFTNDLIKKETENDNSMLYFVDIYQYMLNGHNFPISEYYLENGLHMNRKGYELWRDEILKYSENLFKS
;
A
#
# COMPACT_ATOMS: atom_id res chain seq x y z
N MET A 1 19.24 0.51 0.39
CA MET A 1 19.67 -0.01 1.71
C MET A 1 19.36 -1.49 1.86
N VAL A 2 18.11 -1.95 1.68
CA VAL A 2 17.76 -3.38 1.80
C VAL A 2 18.58 -4.27 0.85
N ARG A 3 18.61 -3.96 -0.45
CA ARG A 3 19.40 -4.72 -1.46
C ARG A 3 20.90 -4.80 -1.18
N LYS A 4 21.45 -3.81 -0.46
CA LYS A 4 22.87 -3.80 -0.08
C LYS A 4 23.19 -4.89 0.95
N TYR A 5 22.22 -5.25 1.79
CA TYR A 5 22.40 -6.22 2.88
C TYR A 5 21.71 -7.56 2.59
N PHE A 6 20.75 -7.59 1.67
CA PHE A 6 19.94 -8.76 1.34
C PHE A 6 19.72 -8.81 -0.19
N GLU A 7 20.60 -9.52 -0.89
CA GLU A 7 20.63 -9.56 -2.35
C GLU A 7 19.38 -10.24 -2.95
N ASN A 8 18.93 -11.35 -2.36
CA ASN A 8 17.93 -12.23 -2.97
C ASN A 8 16.62 -12.37 -2.16
N ILE A 9 16.26 -11.36 -1.36
CA ILE A 9 15.00 -11.38 -0.60
C ILE A 9 13.93 -10.57 -1.36
N PRO A 10 12.78 -11.16 -1.71
CA PRO A 10 11.63 -10.41 -2.22
C PRO A 10 11.26 -9.25 -1.29
N VAL A 11 11.05 -8.05 -1.85
CA VAL A 11 10.65 -6.87 -1.08
C VAL A 11 9.38 -6.31 -1.67
N ALA A 12 8.41 -6.00 -0.81
CA ALA A 12 7.19 -5.32 -1.22
C ALA A 12 7.16 -3.90 -0.65
N PHE A 13 6.83 -2.93 -1.50
CA PHE A 13 6.36 -1.62 -1.06
C PHE A 13 4.84 -1.64 -1.04
N ILE A 14 4.26 -1.42 0.14
CA ILE A 14 2.81 -1.23 0.29
C ILE A 14 2.52 0.23 -0.02
N SER A 15 1.59 0.49 -0.94
CA SER A 15 1.17 1.84 -1.32
C SER A 15 0.90 2.70 -0.09
N ILE A 16 1.26 3.98 -0.15
CA ILE A 16 0.87 4.95 0.87
C ILE A 16 -0.66 5.00 0.90
N LYS A 17 -1.28 4.64 2.01
CA LYS A 17 -2.73 4.67 2.16
C LYS A 17 -3.29 6.09 2.11
N PRO A 18 -4.56 6.25 1.68
CA PRO A 18 -5.27 7.49 1.96
C PRO A 18 -5.49 7.65 3.47
N SER A 19 -5.86 8.85 3.88
CA SER A 19 -6.33 9.13 5.24
C SER A 19 -7.20 10.36 5.26
N LEU A 20 -8.25 10.33 6.06
CA LEU A 20 -9.14 11.48 6.26
C LEU A 20 -8.35 12.69 6.77
N ALA A 21 -7.43 12.46 7.72
CA ALA A 21 -6.61 13.52 8.32
C ALA A 21 -5.59 14.17 7.39
N ARG A 22 -5.25 13.53 6.25
CA ARG A 22 -4.28 14.05 5.27
C ARG A 22 -4.86 14.13 3.86
N TRP A 23 -6.18 14.27 3.76
CA TRP A 23 -6.85 14.31 2.46
C TRP A 23 -6.38 15.50 1.60
N ASN A 24 -6.00 16.60 2.23
CA ASN A 24 -5.44 17.78 1.57
C ASN A 24 -4.13 17.53 0.79
N VAL A 25 -3.41 16.44 1.05
CA VAL A 25 -2.20 16.05 0.31
C VAL A 25 -2.38 14.78 -0.52
N ASN A 26 -3.63 14.37 -0.74
CA ASN A 26 -3.94 13.12 -1.44
C ASN A 26 -3.37 13.05 -2.87
N ASP A 27 -3.32 14.18 -3.59
CA ASP A 27 -2.73 14.20 -4.93
C ASP A 27 -1.23 13.89 -4.90
N ARG A 28 -0.51 14.33 -3.86
CA ARG A 28 0.90 13.96 -3.67
C ARG A 28 1.03 12.49 -3.33
N ILE A 29 0.14 11.95 -2.51
CA ILE A 29 0.10 10.51 -2.17
C ILE A 29 -0.08 9.68 -3.45
N LYS A 30 -1.07 10.02 -4.28
CA LYS A 30 -1.32 9.36 -5.58
C LYS A 30 -0.10 9.44 -6.48
N PHE A 31 0.45 10.64 -6.66
CA PHE A 31 1.63 10.85 -7.48
C PHE A 31 2.83 10.01 -6.99
N THR A 32 3.08 9.98 -5.69
CA THR A 32 4.15 9.16 -5.11
C THR A 32 3.90 7.67 -5.29
N ASN A 33 2.67 7.19 -5.07
CA ASN A 33 2.32 5.79 -5.32
C ASN A 33 2.54 5.41 -6.78
N ASP A 34 2.15 6.28 -7.73
CA ASP A 34 2.35 6.04 -9.17
C ASP A 34 3.83 5.98 -9.54
N LEU A 35 4.67 6.86 -8.97
CA LEU A 35 6.12 6.82 -9.20
C LEU A 35 6.73 5.54 -8.65
N ILE A 36 6.37 5.13 -7.44
CA ILE A 36 6.91 3.93 -6.81
C ILE A 36 6.47 2.69 -7.58
N LYS A 37 5.20 2.60 -7.98
CA LYS A 37 4.70 1.51 -8.79
C LYS A 37 5.52 1.37 -10.09
N LYS A 38 5.70 2.46 -10.83
CA LYS A 38 6.52 2.48 -12.04
C LYS A 38 7.97 2.05 -11.79
N GLU A 39 8.55 2.49 -10.68
CA GLU A 39 9.90 2.08 -10.30
C GLU A 39 9.97 0.57 -10.04
N THR A 40 9.00 0.02 -9.32
CA THR A 40 8.95 -1.43 -9.05
C THR A 40 8.73 -2.26 -10.31
N GLU A 41 7.95 -1.75 -11.29
CA GLU A 41 7.69 -2.45 -12.56
C GLU A 41 8.93 -2.49 -13.48
N ASN A 42 9.83 -1.51 -13.35
CA ASN A 42 11.09 -1.46 -14.11
C ASN A 42 12.24 -2.21 -13.42
N ASP A 43 12.04 -2.64 -12.17
CA ASP A 43 13.07 -3.25 -11.34
C ASP A 43 13.08 -4.78 -11.48
N ASN A 44 14.23 -5.35 -11.87
CA ASN A 44 14.42 -6.80 -11.99
C ASN A 44 14.86 -7.47 -10.68
N SER A 45 14.88 -6.75 -9.56
CA SER A 45 15.45 -7.19 -8.27
C SER A 45 14.43 -7.79 -7.30
N MET A 46 13.29 -8.30 -7.79
CA MET A 46 12.20 -8.84 -6.95
C MET A 46 11.63 -7.76 -6.01
N LEU A 47 11.44 -6.55 -6.53
CA LEU A 47 10.71 -5.48 -5.87
C LEU A 47 9.26 -5.48 -6.38
N TYR A 48 8.31 -5.46 -5.46
CA TYR A 48 6.88 -5.56 -5.77
C TYR A 48 6.13 -4.37 -5.20
N PHE A 49 5.07 -3.95 -5.88
CA PHE A 49 4.13 -2.96 -5.38
C PHE A 49 2.80 -3.61 -4.98
N VAL A 50 2.41 -3.42 -3.72
CA VAL A 50 1.12 -3.87 -3.20
C VAL A 50 0.21 -2.66 -3.12
N ASP A 51 -0.78 -2.61 -4.01
CA ASP A 51 -1.75 -1.51 -4.06
C ASP A 51 -2.86 -1.77 -3.03
N ILE A 52 -2.81 -1.04 -1.92
CA ILE A 52 -3.85 -1.00 -0.90
C ILE A 52 -4.73 0.24 -1.05
N TYR A 53 -4.19 1.29 -1.69
CA TYR A 53 -4.82 2.60 -1.77
C TYR A 53 -6.23 2.52 -2.36
N GLN A 54 -6.40 1.79 -3.47
CA GLN A 54 -7.69 1.66 -4.16
C GLN A 54 -8.77 0.99 -3.30
N TYR A 55 -8.39 -0.02 -2.51
CA TYR A 55 -9.31 -0.77 -1.66
C TYR A 55 -9.79 0.01 -0.43
N MET A 56 -9.14 1.13 -0.12
CA MET A 56 -9.52 2.01 0.99
C MET A 56 -10.48 3.14 0.57
N LEU A 57 -10.85 3.21 -0.71
CA LEU A 57 -11.75 4.22 -1.25
C LEU A 57 -13.15 3.67 -1.47
N ASN A 58 -14.14 4.53 -1.26
CA ASN A 58 -15.53 4.26 -1.61
C ASN A 58 -15.79 4.55 -3.11
N GLY A 59 -17.04 4.36 -3.57
CA GLY A 59 -17.44 4.64 -4.95
C GLY A 59 -17.32 6.11 -5.38
N HIS A 60 -17.02 7.03 -4.47
CA HIS A 60 -16.77 8.45 -4.75
C HIS A 60 -15.27 8.81 -4.71
N ASN A 61 -14.37 7.82 -4.71
CA ASN A 61 -12.93 8.00 -4.56
C ASN A 61 -12.54 8.73 -3.27
N PHE A 62 -13.30 8.53 -2.18
CA PHE A 62 -13.03 9.12 -0.87
C PHE A 62 -12.75 8.02 0.17
N PRO A 63 -11.93 8.26 1.21
CA PRO A 63 -11.60 7.21 2.18
C PRO A 63 -12.84 6.68 2.91
N ILE A 64 -12.96 5.36 3.00
CA ILE A 64 -14.01 4.67 3.77
C ILE A 64 -13.76 4.93 5.26
N SER A 65 -14.60 5.76 5.90
CA SER A 65 -14.36 6.24 7.27
C SER A 65 -14.36 5.11 8.31
N GLU A 66 -15.08 4.03 8.04
CA GLU A 66 -15.18 2.83 8.87
C GLU A 66 -13.86 2.08 9.03
N TYR A 67 -12.82 2.39 8.24
CA TYR A 67 -11.49 1.82 8.37
C TYR A 67 -10.55 2.58 9.31
N TYR A 68 -10.96 3.75 9.81
CA TYR A 68 -10.11 4.64 10.60
C TYR A 68 -10.55 4.76 12.06
N LEU A 69 -9.62 5.14 12.92
CA LEU A 69 -9.92 5.69 14.24
C LEU A 69 -10.45 7.12 14.11
N GLU A 70 -10.94 7.68 15.21
CA GLU A 70 -11.50 9.04 15.26
C GLU A 70 -10.53 10.12 14.75
N ASN A 71 -9.22 9.92 14.93
CA ASN A 71 -8.21 10.85 14.41
C ASN A 71 -8.09 10.86 12.88
N GLY A 72 -8.76 9.94 12.17
CA GLY A 72 -8.76 9.86 10.70
C GLY A 72 -7.41 9.54 10.06
N LEU A 73 -6.38 9.28 10.87
CA LEU A 73 -5.02 8.99 10.43
C LEU A 73 -4.68 7.51 10.60
N HIS A 74 -4.86 6.97 11.80
CA HIS A 74 -4.59 5.59 12.12
C HIS A 74 -5.80 4.71 11.79
N MET A 75 -5.54 3.49 11.34
CA MET A 75 -6.59 2.53 11.04
C MET A 75 -7.11 1.85 12.30
N ASN A 76 -8.37 1.45 12.27
CA ASN A 76 -8.95 0.56 13.25
C ASN A 76 -8.79 -0.90 12.82
N ARG A 77 -9.38 -1.84 13.58
CA ARG A 77 -9.34 -3.27 13.30
C ARG A 77 -9.82 -3.61 11.88
N LYS A 78 -10.92 -3.03 11.40
CA LYS A 78 -11.46 -3.31 10.05
C LYS A 78 -10.49 -2.89 8.95
N GLY A 79 -9.83 -1.73 9.12
CA GLY A 79 -8.80 -1.27 8.19
C GLY A 79 -7.59 -2.21 8.13
N TYR A 80 -7.15 -2.73 9.28
CA TYR A 80 -6.08 -3.74 9.32
C TYR A 80 -6.51 -5.11 8.79
N GLU A 81 -7.77 -5.52 8.98
CA GLU A 81 -8.33 -6.74 8.38
C GLU A 81 -8.32 -6.65 6.85
N LEU A 82 -8.73 -5.51 6.28
CA LEU A 82 -8.61 -5.25 4.84
C LEU A 82 -7.15 -5.36 4.38
N TRP A 83 -6.22 -4.68 5.07
CA TRP A 83 -4.80 -4.73 4.71
C TRP A 83 -4.27 -6.16 4.70
N ARG A 84 -4.57 -6.94 5.75
CA ARG A 84 -4.17 -8.34 5.83
C ARG A 84 -4.69 -9.12 4.62
N ASP A 85 -5.97 -9.01 4.31
CA ASP A 85 -6.60 -9.80 3.27
C ASP A 85 -6.05 -9.44 1.89
N GLU A 86 -5.85 -8.15 1.60
CA GLU A 86 -5.25 -7.70 0.35
C GLU A 86 -3.76 -8.11 0.25
N ILE A 87 -2.96 -7.93 1.31
CA ILE A 87 -1.54 -8.33 1.32
C ILE A 87 -1.40 -9.84 1.12
N LEU A 88 -2.27 -10.65 1.73
CA LEU A 88 -2.24 -12.11 1.57
C LEU A 88 -2.50 -12.56 0.14
N LYS A 89 -3.28 -11.82 -0.67
CA LYS A 89 -3.43 -12.13 -2.11
C LYS A 89 -2.12 -12.02 -2.88
N TYR A 90 -1.20 -11.16 -2.43
CA TYR A 90 0.15 -11.06 -3.01
C TYR A 90 1.09 -12.13 -2.47
N SER A 91 0.77 -12.75 -1.33
CA SER A 91 1.65 -13.75 -0.69
C SER A 91 1.88 -14.97 -1.57
N GLU A 92 0.89 -15.38 -2.37
CA GLU A 92 1.03 -16.46 -3.34
C GLU A 92 2.08 -16.15 -4.42
N ASN A 93 2.39 -14.88 -4.70
CA ASN A 93 3.40 -14.48 -5.69
C ASN A 93 4.72 -14.03 -5.04
N LEU A 94 4.67 -13.50 -3.82
CA LEU A 94 5.84 -12.99 -3.09
C LEU A 94 6.67 -14.08 -2.42
N PHE A 95 6.06 -15.21 -2.07
CA PHE A 95 6.68 -16.25 -1.26
C PHE A 95 6.61 -17.65 -1.88
N LYS A 96 6.50 -17.76 -3.22
CA LYS A 96 6.63 -19.08 -3.86
C LYS A 96 8.02 -19.64 -3.56
N SER A 97 8.05 -20.71 -2.76
CA SER A 97 9.17 -21.62 -2.58
C SER A 97 9.21 -22.64 -3.72
#